data_AF-A0AAV6A628-F1
#
_entry.id   AF-A0AAV6A628-F1
#
_cell.length_a   1.000
_cell.length_b   1.000
_cell.length_c   1.000
_cell.angle_alpha   90.00
_cell.angle_beta   90.00
_cell.angle_gamma   90.00
#
_symmetry.space_group_name_H-M   'P 1'
#
loop_
_entity.id
_entity.type
_entity.pdbx_description
1 polymer ?
#
loop_
_entity_poly.entity_id
_entity_poly.type
_entity_poly.pdbx_seq_one_letter_code
_entity_poly.pdbx_strand_id
1 'polypeptide(L)'
;MIARARGLAVAALVVIALVVVGHGSVLRLIGRALVVEDPVAKADAIVVVAGGTPSREEAAARLFREGLAPDVVLSNQFTPDRVRHLITMGARRLDYQG
;
A
#
# COMPACT_ATOMS: atom_id res chain seq x y z
N MET A 1 14.95 27.85 40.65
CA MET A 1 15.34 27.32 39.31
C MET A 1 14.93 25.86 39.10
N ILE A 2 15.11 24.97 40.09
CA ILE A 2 14.83 23.52 39.99
C ILE A 2 13.36 23.19 39.66
N ALA A 3 12.38 23.92 40.22
CA ALA A 3 10.96 23.68 39.94
C ALA A 3 10.54 23.99 38.47
N ARG A 4 11.15 25.01 37.86
CA ARG A 4 10.93 25.34 36.44
C ARG A 4 11.54 24.29 35.51
N ALA A 5 12.74 23.81 35.84
CA ALA A 5 13.39 22.72 35.09
C ALA A 5 12.59 21.41 35.16
N ARG A 6 12.00 21.08 36.32
CA ARG A 6 11.09 19.93 36.47
C ARG A 6 9.82 20.08 35.65
N GLY A 7 9.20 21.25 35.65
CA GLY A 7 8.01 21.52 34.81
C GLY A 7 8.30 21.35 33.32
N LEU A 8 9.44 21.84 32.84
CA LEU A 8 9.88 21.68 31.46
C LEU A 8 10.15 20.20 31.11
N ALA A 9 10.78 19.45 32.01
CA ALA A 9 11.04 18.02 31.79
C ALA A 9 9.74 17.21 31.68
N VAL A 10 8.76 17.48 32.54
CA VAL A 10 7.43 16.84 32.48
C VAL A 10 6.71 17.20 31.19
N ALA A 11 6.72 18.47 30.79
CA ALA A 11 6.12 18.91 29.53
C ALA A 11 6.77 18.21 28.32
N ALA A 12 8.10 18.11 28.29
CA ALA A 12 8.81 17.40 27.22
C ALA A 12 8.44 15.91 27.17
N LEU A 13 8.35 15.24 28.33
CA LEU A 13 7.95 13.84 28.41
C LEU A 13 6.52 13.63 27.87
N VAL A 14 5.59 14.52 28.23
CA VAL A 14 4.20 14.49 27.73
C VAL A 14 4.16 14.66 26.21
N VAL A 15 4.92 15.61 25.66
CA VAL A 15 5.00 15.82 24.20
C VAL A 15 5.56 14.58 23.50
N ILE A 16 6.64 13.98 24.02
CA ILE A 16 7.21 12.75 23.46
C ILE A 16 6.18 11.62 23.51
N ALA A 17 5.48 11.43 24.63
CA ALA A 17 4.45 10.42 24.75
C ALA A 17 3.32 10.63 23.73
N LEU A 18 2.88 11.88 23.53
CA LEU A 18 1.87 12.22 22.52
C LEU A 18 2.35 11.93 21.10
N VAL A 19 3.61 12.23 20.76
CA VAL A 19 4.19 11.92 19.45
C VAL A 19 4.28 10.40 19.25
N VAL A 20 4.79 9.67 20.25
CA VAL A 20 4.94 8.21 20.18
C VAL A 20 3.59 7.51 20.06
N VAL A 21 2.53 7.99 20.71
CA VAL A 21 1.19 7.39 20.57
C VAL A 21 0.49 7.89 19.30
N GLY A 22 0.67 9.15 18.94
CA GLY A 22 -0.07 9.82 17.86
C GLY A 22 0.51 9.65 16.45
N HIS A 23 1.79 9.30 16.31
CA HIS A 23 2.48 9.28 15.01
C HIS A 23 1.73 8.43 13.97
N GLY A 24 1.30 7.22 14.31
CA GLY A 24 0.60 6.33 13.37
C GLY A 24 -0.71 6.93 12.83
N SER A 25 -1.41 7.73 13.61
CA SER A 25 -2.64 8.40 13.16
C SER A 25 -2.33 9.60 12.28
N VAL A 26 -1.32 10.40 12.64
CA VAL A 26 -0.86 11.54 11.85
C VAL A 26 -0.31 11.09 10.50
N LEU A 27 0.53 10.06 10.46
CA LEU A 27 1.08 9.50 9.24
C LEU A 27 -0.02 8.97 8.30
N ARG A 28 -1.06 8.33 8.86
CA ARG A 28 -2.23 7.88 8.08
C ARG A 28 -3.03 9.05 7.51
N LEU A 29 -3.20 10.14 8.27
CA LEU A 29 -3.88 11.33 7.80
C LEU A 29 -3.12 11.99 6.63
N ILE A 30 -1.80 12.14 6.78
CA ILE A 30 -0.93 12.64 5.71
C ILE A 30 -1.02 11.72 4.50
N GLY A 31 -0.94 10.40 4.69
CA GLY A 31 -1.07 9.42 3.60
C GLY A 31 -2.38 9.54 2.84
N ARG A 32 -3.51 9.74 3.53
CA ARG A 32 -4.82 9.98 2.89
C ARG A 32 -4.87 11.29 2.12
N ALA A 33 -4.24 12.35 2.63
CA ALA A 33 -4.18 13.64 1.94
C ALA A 33 -3.35 13.59 0.64
N LEU A 34 -2.51 12.57 0.46
CA LEU A 34 -1.74 12.33 -0.76
C LEU A 34 -2.51 11.51 -1.81
N VAL A 35 -3.65 10.93 -1.47
CA VAL A 35 -4.46 10.15 -2.42
C VAL A 35 -5.26 11.12 -3.28
N VAL A 36 -5.03 11.06 -4.58
CA VAL A 36 -5.87 11.70 -5.60
C VAL A 36 -6.63 10.59 -6.31
N GLU A 37 -7.97 10.63 -6.23
CA GLU A 37 -8.85 9.65 -6.86
C GLU A 37 -9.43 10.21 -8.16
N ASP A 38 -8.99 9.65 -9.29
CA ASP A 38 -9.62 9.90 -10.59
C ASP A 38 -10.93 9.11 -10.73
N PRO A 39 -11.90 9.61 -11.52
CA PRO A 39 -13.13 8.88 -11.77
C PRO A 39 -12.84 7.54 -12.45
N VAL A 40 -13.45 6.48 -11.93
CA VAL A 40 -13.36 5.14 -12.50
C VAL A 40 -14.11 5.11 -13.83
N ALA A 41 -13.41 4.72 -14.89
CA ALA A 41 -13.96 4.60 -16.24
C ALA A 41 -13.52 3.28 -16.88
N LYS A 42 -14.13 2.95 -18.03
CA LYS A 42 -13.66 1.80 -18.82
C LYS A 42 -12.23 2.02 -19.30
N ALA A 43 -11.45 0.95 -19.30
CA ALA A 43 -10.06 0.94 -19.72
C ALA A 43 -9.73 -0.37 -20.44
N ASP A 44 -8.57 -0.41 -21.10
CA ASP A 44 -8.08 -1.62 -21.77
C ASP A 44 -7.50 -2.65 -20.78
N ALA A 45 -7.01 -2.20 -19.63
CA ALA A 45 -6.48 -3.08 -18.58
C ALA A 45 -6.52 -2.42 -17.20
N ILE A 46 -6.54 -3.23 -16.14
CA ILE A 46 -6.31 -2.82 -14.74
C ILE A 46 -4.90 -3.22 -14.34
N VAL A 47 -4.07 -2.28 -13.92
CA VAL A 47 -2.70 -2.56 -13.47
C VAL A 47 -2.61 -2.45 -11.95
N VAL A 48 -2.31 -3.56 -11.27
CA VAL A 48 -2.04 -3.59 -9.83
C VAL A 48 -0.55 -3.37 -9.61
N VAL A 49 -0.20 -2.20 -9.08
CA VAL A 49 1.18 -1.86 -8.79
C VAL A 49 1.63 -2.49 -7.47
N ALA A 50 2.84 -3.01 -7.50
CA ALA A 50 3.62 -3.55 -6.40
C ALA A 50 3.55 -2.67 -5.12
N GLY A 51 3.21 -3.27 -3.99
CA GLY A 51 3.26 -2.58 -2.70
C GLY A 51 2.76 -3.45 -1.55
N GLY A 52 2.82 -2.91 -0.33
CA GLY A 52 2.27 -3.58 0.85
C GLY A 52 0.73 -3.48 0.95
N THR A 53 0.16 -4.29 1.85
CA THR A 53 -1.26 -4.28 2.28
C THR A 53 -1.69 -2.85 2.67
N PRO A 54 -2.92 -2.37 2.32
CA PRO A 54 -4.13 -3.09 1.89
C PRO A 54 -4.07 -3.68 0.47
N SER A 55 -4.89 -4.71 0.22
CA SER A 55 -4.88 -5.51 -1.01
C SER A 55 -5.46 -4.73 -2.19
N ARG A 56 -4.59 -4.05 -2.93
CA ARG A 56 -4.91 -3.42 -4.22
C ARG A 56 -5.52 -4.42 -5.21
N GLU A 57 -5.23 -5.71 -5.01
CA GLU A 57 -5.79 -6.85 -5.72
C GLU A 57 -7.31 -7.00 -5.53
N GLU A 58 -7.86 -6.70 -4.34
CA GLU A 58 -9.31 -6.77 -4.10
C GLU A 58 -10.05 -5.67 -4.87
N ALA A 59 -9.48 -4.47 -4.92
CA ALA A 59 -10.02 -3.37 -5.71
C ALA A 59 -10.00 -3.73 -7.20
N ALA A 60 -8.88 -4.24 -7.72
CA ALA A 60 -8.79 -4.69 -9.11
C ALA A 60 -9.78 -5.81 -9.45
N ALA A 61 -9.94 -6.80 -8.56
CA ALA A 61 -10.90 -7.89 -8.76
C ALA A 61 -12.35 -7.39 -8.79
N ARG A 62 -12.69 -6.36 -8.01
CA ARG A 62 -14.01 -5.71 -8.07
C ARG A 62 -14.21 -5.03 -9.43
N LEU A 63 -13.28 -4.18 -9.85
CA LEU A 63 -13.37 -3.45 -11.12
C LEU A 63 -13.45 -4.39 -12.33
N PHE A 64 -12.70 -5.49 -12.31
CA PHE A 64 -12.76 -6.54 -13.32
C PHE A 64 -14.15 -7.19 -13.41
N ARG A 65 -14.75 -7.55 -12.26
CA ARG A 65 -16.12 -8.13 -12.22
C ARG A 65 -17.20 -7.15 -12.68
N GLU A 66 -16.98 -5.85 -12.51
CA GLU A 66 -17.85 -4.79 -13.02
C GLU A 66 -17.70 -4.58 -14.54
N GLY A 67 -16.78 -5.30 -15.21
CA GLY A 67 -16.58 -5.22 -16.65
C GLY A 67 -15.91 -3.92 -17.12
N LEU A 68 -15.14 -3.29 -16.23
CA LEU A 68 -14.46 -2.03 -16.51
C LEU A 68 -13.19 -2.20 -17.34
N ALA A 69 -12.57 -3.37 -17.31
CA ALA A 69 -11.48 -3.73 -18.20
C ALA A 69 -11.48 -5.24 -18.49
N PRO A 70 -11.05 -5.69 -19.67
CA PRO A 70 -10.96 -7.10 -20.04
C PRO A 70 -9.78 -7.84 -19.40
N ASP A 71 -8.74 -7.12 -18.94
CA ASP A 71 -7.50 -7.70 -18.45
C ASP A 71 -7.03 -7.10 -17.12
N VAL A 72 -6.32 -7.89 -16.32
CA VAL A 72 -5.67 -7.47 -15.06
C VAL A 72 -4.19 -7.84 -15.10
N VAL A 73 -3.32 -6.84 -14.98
CA VAL A 73 -1.86 -6.98 -14.95
C VAL A 73 -1.36 -6.76 -13.52
N LEU A 74 -0.56 -7.69 -13.00
CA LEU A 74 0.06 -7.56 -11.69
C LEU A 74 1.53 -7.20 -11.86
N SER A 75 1.97 -6.04 -11.33
CA SER A 75 3.38 -5.72 -11.28
C SER A 75 3.99 -6.36 -10.03
N ASN A 76 4.81 -7.38 -10.17
CA ASN A 76 5.11 -8.30 -9.07
C ASN A 76 6.24 -7.80 -8.12
N GLN A 77 6.22 -8.30 -6.88
CA GLN A 77 7.29 -8.23 -5.86
C GLN A 77 7.41 -9.53 -5.07
N PHE A 78 7.15 -10.71 -5.64
CA PHE A 78 7.62 -11.98 -5.10
C PHE A 78 7.42 -13.05 -6.18
N THR A 79 8.50 -13.62 -6.70
CA THR A 79 8.43 -14.90 -7.41
C THR A 79 8.89 -15.98 -6.42
N PRO A 80 7.97 -16.70 -5.73
CA PRO A 80 8.34 -17.84 -4.90
C PRO A 80 9.07 -18.90 -5.74
N ASP A 81 10.00 -19.66 -5.16
CA ASP A 81 10.75 -20.72 -5.86
C ASP A 81 9.85 -21.77 -6.53
N ARG A 82 8.62 -21.93 -6.05
CA ARG A 82 7.59 -22.80 -6.67
C ARG A 82 7.16 -22.34 -8.07
N VAL A 83 7.21 -21.04 -8.38
CA VAL A 83 6.86 -20.50 -9.70
C VAL A 83 7.97 -20.76 -10.73
N ARG A 84 9.25 -20.79 -10.29
CA ARG A 84 10.38 -21.17 -11.16
C ARG A 84 10.28 -22.60 -11.66
N HIS A 85 9.78 -23.52 -10.84
CA HIS A 85 9.61 -24.93 -11.22
C HIS A 85 8.46 -25.14 -12.24
N LEU A 86 7.41 -24.31 -12.18
CA LEU A 86 6.30 -24.33 -13.14
C LEU A 86 6.69 -23.82 -14.55
N ILE A 87 7.62 -22.86 -14.62
CA ILE A 87 8.15 -22.36 -15.89
C ILE A 87 9.03 -23.43 -16.57
N THR A 88 9.82 -24.19 -15.81
CA THR A 88 10.60 -25.33 -16.35
C THR A 88 9.73 -26.49 -16.83
N MET A 89 8.45 -26.54 -16.43
CA MET A 89 7.47 -27.55 -16.86
C MET A 89 6.59 -27.09 -18.05
N GLY A 90 6.89 -25.92 -18.66
CA GLY A 90 6.29 -25.51 -19.94
C GLY A 90 5.01 -24.68 -19.84
N ALA A 91 4.68 -24.11 -18.67
CA ALA A 91 3.58 -23.15 -18.56
C ALA A 91 3.92 -21.83 -19.29
N ARG A 92 3.05 -21.39 -20.20
CA ARG A 92 3.28 -20.18 -21.02
C ARG A 92 3.23 -18.91 -20.16
N ARG A 93 4.25 -18.06 -20.31
CA ARG A 93 4.27 -16.67 -19.80
C ARG A 93 3.05 -15.93 -20.32
N LEU A 94 2.23 -15.41 -19.41
CA LEU A 94 1.49 -14.18 -19.64
C LEU A 94 2.12 -13.15 -18.70
N ASP A 95 2.97 -12.32 -19.31
CA ASP A 95 3.40 -10.98 -18.92
C ASP A 95 3.58 -10.69 -17.43
N TYR A 96 4.74 -11.11 -16.92
CA TYR A 96 5.33 -10.56 -15.70
C TYR A 96 6.09 -9.28 -16.05
N GLN A 97 5.54 -8.12 -15.68
CA GLN A 97 6.34 -6.90 -15.54
C GLN A 97 6.61 -6.66 -14.06
N GLY A 98 7.88 -6.70 -13.64
CA GLY A 98 8.32 -6.49 -12.26
C GLY A 98 8.71 -7.78 -11.56
#